data_AF-A0ABD3NPQ6-F1
#
_entry.id   AF-A0ABD3NPQ6-F1
#
_cell.length_a   1.000
_cell.length_b   1.000
_cell.length_c   1.000
_cell.angle_alpha   90.00
_cell.angle_beta   90.00
_cell.angle_gamma   90.00
#
_symmetry.space_group_name_H-M   'P 1'
#
loop_
_entity.id
_entity.type
_entity.pdbx_description
1 polymer ?
#
loop_
_entity_poly.entity_id
_entity_poly.type
_entity_poly.pdbx_seq_one_letter_code
_entity_poly.pdbx_strand_id
1 'polypeptide(L)'
;MNLIILLLRCSSIVKHQSDAFSYHHHPSITRSIAPLQVKQYGPPSEEINFNDDTADIKSQFSSLMYEVMSAKEENIPSLLTTNIETIIQAMSERDLIEEILQDEASSSRSTYHLEEVSDAVNTIITFVESFVEQTSQMENVYKKLLGKIFKLITPAKNNQMESETVPDLTMELAQSELDKVLAEEKEAFTPGFLRHLEGECERIGSSKSVTPESMRLLQILRVIQTRVLEELGKGIGEGAIMLGQLLGYDSKAERLAVLEAGLTVRGVEFAVELSALTSEALDGFKSVKNVDPGLVKSVEEIDERIGLFMEKNQFQ
;
A
#
# COMPACT_ATOMS: atom_id res chain seq x y z
N MET A 1 6.03 -14.29 -6.09
CA MET A 1 4.83 -13.42 -5.94
C MET A 1 4.95 -12.42 -4.77
N ASN A 2 5.55 -12.78 -3.62
CA ASN A 2 5.75 -11.84 -2.49
C ASN A 2 6.76 -10.70 -2.77
N LEU A 3 7.78 -10.93 -3.59
CA LEU A 3 8.84 -9.94 -3.85
C LEU A 3 8.33 -8.72 -4.65
N ILE A 4 7.54 -8.93 -5.71
CA ILE A 4 7.01 -7.86 -6.57
C ILE A 4 6.12 -6.88 -5.79
N ILE A 5 5.27 -7.41 -4.90
CA ILE A 5 4.40 -6.58 -4.04
C ILE A 5 5.26 -5.77 -3.06
N LEU A 6 6.34 -6.35 -2.54
CA LEU A 6 7.26 -5.63 -1.66
C LEU A 6 8.02 -4.51 -2.41
N LEU A 7 8.50 -4.79 -3.63
CA LEU A 7 9.29 -3.86 -4.45
C LEU A 7 8.48 -2.65 -4.93
N LEU A 8 7.22 -2.86 -5.35
CA LEU A 8 6.27 -1.79 -5.67
C LEU A 8 6.03 -0.86 -4.46
N ARG A 9 6.12 -1.38 -3.23
CA ARG A 9 5.77 -0.66 -1.99
C ARG A 9 6.97 0.08 -1.40
N CYS A 10 8.17 -0.51 -1.42
CA CYS A 10 9.40 0.16 -0.99
C CYS A 10 9.69 1.44 -1.80
N SER A 11 9.34 1.46 -3.09
CA SER A 11 9.50 2.64 -3.97
C SER A 11 8.68 3.86 -3.49
N SER A 12 7.45 3.64 -3.01
CA SER A 12 6.57 4.72 -2.53
C SER A 12 7.06 5.34 -1.20
N ILE A 13 7.67 4.54 -0.33
CA ILE A 13 8.05 4.92 1.03
C ILE A 13 9.23 5.91 1.04
N VAL A 14 10.25 5.66 0.22
CA VAL A 14 11.45 6.51 0.15
C VAL A 14 11.18 7.81 -0.60
N LYS A 15 10.34 7.77 -1.65
CA LYS A 15 9.88 8.96 -2.39
C LYS A 15 9.26 9.99 -1.45
N HIS A 16 8.41 9.53 -0.53
CA HIS A 16 7.80 10.39 0.46
C HIS A 16 8.79 10.91 1.52
N GLN A 17 9.82 10.15 1.90
CA GLN A 17 10.89 10.63 2.81
C GLN A 17 11.71 11.78 2.19
N SER A 18 12.04 11.71 0.91
CA SER A 18 12.72 12.79 0.16
C SER A 18 11.94 14.12 0.22
N ASP A 19 10.63 14.07 -0.02
CA ASP A 19 9.78 15.26 -0.04
C ASP A 19 9.65 15.96 1.33
N ALA A 20 9.73 15.20 2.44
CA ALA A 20 9.62 15.78 3.78
C ALA A 20 10.88 16.54 4.23
N PHE A 21 12.03 16.31 3.59
CA PHE A 21 13.26 17.05 3.87
C PHE A 21 13.39 18.37 3.06
N SER A 22 12.52 18.61 2.08
CA SER A 22 12.64 19.77 1.18
C SER A 22 11.86 21.02 1.62
N TYR A 23 11.16 21.02 2.76
CA TYR A 23 10.35 22.17 3.23
C TYR A 23 11.01 22.96 4.37
N HIS A 24 12.06 23.71 4.04
CA HIS A 24 12.53 24.83 4.88
C HIS A 24 12.69 26.11 4.03
N HIS A 25 11.57 26.77 3.73
CA HIS A 25 11.55 28.23 3.56
C HIS A 25 10.16 28.79 3.88
N HIS A 26 10.07 29.53 4.99
CA HIS A 26 8.95 30.39 5.35
C HIS A 26 8.91 31.64 4.46
N PRO A 27 7.72 32.20 4.20
CA PRO A 27 7.44 33.48 4.85
C PRO A 27 6.01 33.61 5.41
N SER A 28 5.93 34.42 6.46
CA SER A 28 4.76 34.79 7.26
C SER A 28 3.79 35.70 6.52
N ILE A 29 2.47 35.45 6.59
CA ILE A 29 1.44 36.47 6.34
C ILE A 29 0.24 36.31 7.30
N THR A 30 -0.12 37.44 7.89
CA THR A 30 -1.16 37.77 8.86
C THR A 30 -2.61 37.80 8.34
N ARG A 31 -3.55 37.50 9.26
CA ARG A 31 -4.96 37.97 9.42
C ARG A 31 -6.04 37.44 8.46
N SER A 32 -7.08 36.83 9.03
CA SER A 32 -8.40 37.48 9.30
C SER A 32 -9.44 36.41 9.63
N ILE A 33 -10.10 36.55 10.78
CA ILE A 33 -11.13 35.61 11.27
C ILE A 33 -12.49 36.04 10.68
N ALA A 34 -13.14 35.14 9.95
CA ALA A 34 -14.54 35.24 9.56
C ALA A 34 -15.27 33.92 9.91
N PRO A 35 -16.57 33.98 10.28
CA PRO A 35 -17.28 32.88 10.93
C PRO A 35 -17.64 31.72 9.98
N LEU A 36 -17.49 30.51 10.52
CA LEU A 36 -17.73 29.21 9.91
C LEU A 36 -19.12 29.09 9.27
N GLN A 37 -19.16 28.93 7.94
CA GLN A 37 -20.26 28.25 7.26
C GLN A 37 -19.88 26.78 7.10
N VAL A 38 -20.70 25.88 7.64
CA VAL A 38 -20.62 24.44 7.43
C VAL A 38 -20.96 24.17 5.96
N LYS A 39 -19.94 24.06 5.11
CA LYS A 39 -20.05 23.53 3.75
C LYS A 39 -19.65 22.06 3.77
N GLN A 40 -20.57 21.20 3.33
CA GLN A 40 -20.27 19.84 2.90
C GLN A 40 -19.20 19.92 1.80
N TYR A 41 -18.05 19.28 2.01
CA TYR A 41 -16.99 19.19 1.00
C TYR A 41 -16.91 17.76 0.47
N GLY A 42 -17.61 17.54 -0.64
CA GLY A 42 -17.13 16.67 -1.73
C GLY A 42 -16.50 17.56 -2.82
N PRO A 43 -15.80 16.98 -3.81
CA PRO A 43 -15.34 17.73 -4.98
C PRO A 43 -16.54 18.39 -5.71
N PRO A 44 -16.35 19.53 -6.39
CA PRO A 44 -17.39 20.07 -7.25
C PRO A 44 -17.74 19.01 -8.28
N SER A 45 -19.01 18.62 -8.34
CA SER A 45 -19.56 17.74 -9.36
C SER A 45 -19.32 18.39 -10.72
N GLU A 46 -18.30 17.90 -11.43
CA GLU A 46 -18.35 17.89 -12.89
C GLU A 46 -19.68 17.23 -13.26
N GLU A 47 -20.42 17.81 -14.20
CA GLU A 47 -21.58 17.15 -14.79
C GLU A 47 -21.06 15.94 -15.58
N ILE A 48 -20.85 14.84 -14.86
CA ILE A 48 -20.51 13.53 -15.40
C ILE A 48 -21.76 13.04 -16.14
N ASN A 49 -21.54 12.53 -17.34
CA ASN A 49 -22.58 11.90 -18.13
C ASN A 49 -22.92 10.53 -17.49
N PHE A 50 -23.73 10.54 -16.43
CA PHE A 50 -23.99 9.42 -15.51
C PHE A 50 -24.57 8.14 -16.14
N ASN A 51 -24.92 8.13 -17.43
CA ASN A 51 -25.57 6.96 -18.05
C ASN A 51 -24.60 5.95 -18.68
N ASP A 52 -23.33 6.30 -18.93
CA ASP A 52 -22.37 5.40 -19.61
C ASP A 52 -21.67 4.46 -18.60
N ASP A 53 -21.34 4.97 -17.41
CA ASP A 53 -20.60 4.22 -16.38
C ASP A 53 -21.44 3.13 -15.70
N THR A 54 -22.72 3.37 -15.43
CA THR A 54 -23.61 2.38 -14.79
C THR A 54 -23.87 1.18 -15.71
N ALA A 55 -23.97 1.42 -17.03
CA ALA A 55 -24.15 0.34 -18.01
C ALA A 55 -22.92 -0.56 -18.12
N ASP A 56 -21.72 0.03 -18.02
CA ASP A 56 -20.46 -0.71 -17.98
C ASP A 56 -20.34 -1.54 -16.70
N ILE A 57 -20.61 -0.95 -15.52
CA ILE A 57 -20.63 -1.66 -14.23
C ILE A 57 -21.61 -2.83 -14.27
N LYS A 58 -22.82 -2.61 -14.80
CA LYS A 58 -23.84 -3.65 -14.97
C LYS A 58 -23.32 -4.80 -15.85
N SER A 59 -22.72 -4.49 -17.00
CA SER A 59 -22.14 -5.48 -17.91
C SER A 59 -21.01 -6.29 -17.27
N GLN A 60 -20.10 -5.62 -16.55
CA GLN A 60 -19.00 -6.26 -15.84
C GLN A 60 -19.49 -7.16 -14.71
N PHE A 61 -20.48 -6.70 -13.93
CA PHE A 61 -21.08 -7.48 -12.85
C PHE A 61 -21.86 -8.68 -13.37
N SER A 62 -22.64 -8.53 -14.44
CA SER A 62 -23.30 -9.66 -15.11
C SER A 62 -22.27 -10.67 -15.62
N SER A 63 -21.17 -10.22 -16.22
CA SER A 63 -20.09 -11.11 -16.70
C SER A 63 -19.47 -11.89 -15.53
N LEU A 64 -19.16 -11.21 -14.42
CA LEU A 64 -18.67 -11.85 -13.21
C LEU A 64 -19.64 -12.91 -12.67
N MET A 65 -20.94 -12.61 -12.63
CA MET A 65 -21.96 -13.55 -12.18
C MET A 65 -21.95 -14.83 -13.02
N TYR A 66 -21.89 -14.72 -14.35
CA TYR A 66 -21.79 -15.89 -15.23
C TYR A 66 -20.47 -16.66 -15.05
N GLU A 67 -19.38 -15.96 -14.77
CA GLU A 67 -18.10 -16.60 -14.43
C GLU A 67 -18.19 -17.35 -13.10
N VAL A 68 -18.87 -16.81 -12.09
CA VAL A 68 -19.13 -17.49 -10.81
C VAL A 68 -19.97 -18.75 -11.00
N MET A 69 -21.03 -18.67 -11.80
CA MET A 69 -21.89 -19.83 -12.13
C MET A 69 -21.11 -20.95 -12.83
N SER A 70 -20.11 -20.59 -13.65
CA SER A 70 -19.32 -21.54 -14.45
C SER A 70 -18.02 -21.99 -13.75
N ALA A 71 -17.65 -21.34 -12.66
CA ALA A 71 -16.40 -21.60 -11.96
C ALA A 71 -16.48 -22.85 -11.08
N LYS A 72 -15.31 -23.48 -10.87
CA LYS A 72 -15.16 -24.47 -9.81
C LYS A 72 -15.14 -23.76 -8.46
N GLU A 73 -15.75 -24.34 -7.44
CA GLU A 73 -15.84 -23.76 -6.08
C GLU A 73 -14.49 -23.25 -5.54
N GLU A 74 -13.41 -23.99 -5.76
CA GLU A 74 -12.05 -23.65 -5.32
C GLU A 74 -11.52 -22.33 -5.90
N ASN A 75 -11.99 -21.93 -7.08
CA ASN A 75 -11.54 -20.74 -7.78
C ASN A 75 -12.38 -19.49 -7.47
N ILE A 76 -13.56 -19.67 -6.89
CA ILE A 76 -14.51 -18.58 -6.62
C ILE A 76 -13.87 -17.50 -5.71
N PRO A 77 -13.19 -17.83 -4.60
CA PRO A 77 -12.59 -16.79 -3.75
C PRO A 77 -11.57 -15.91 -4.49
N SER A 78 -10.75 -16.50 -5.35
CA SER A 78 -9.78 -15.74 -6.14
C SER A 78 -10.47 -14.86 -7.18
N LEU A 79 -11.48 -15.41 -7.87
CA LEU A 79 -12.26 -14.69 -8.86
C LEU A 79 -12.96 -13.46 -8.24
N LEU A 80 -13.61 -13.64 -7.09
CA LEU A 80 -14.29 -12.55 -6.39
C LEU A 80 -13.31 -11.52 -5.83
N THR A 81 -12.14 -11.95 -5.35
CA THR A 81 -11.09 -11.02 -4.88
C THR A 81 -10.54 -10.16 -6.02
N THR A 82 -10.34 -10.72 -7.21
CA THR A 82 -9.84 -9.96 -8.38
C THR A 82 -10.86 -8.92 -8.85
N ASN A 83 -12.15 -9.17 -8.66
CA ASN A 83 -13.23 -8.29 -9.11
C ASN A 83 -13.88 -7.48 -7.96
N ILE A 84 -13.21 -7.38 -6.81
CA ILE A 84 -13.79 -6.74 -5.60
C ILE A 84 -14.20 -5.28 -5.83
N GLU A 85 -13.47 -4.54 -6.66
CA GLU A 85 -13.80 -3.15 -6.99
C GLU A 85 -15.13 -3.06 -7.76
N THR A 86 -15.29 -3.87 -8.81
CA THR A 86 -16.54 -3.97 -9.58
C THR A 86 -17.70 -4.41 -8.68
N ILE A 87 -17.48 -5.37 -7.77
CA ILE A 87 -18.51 -5.82 -6.84
C ILE A 87 -18.94 -4.68 -5.89
N ILE A 88 -17.99 -3.97 -5.28
CA ILE A 88 -18.29 -2.85 -4.36
C ILE A 88 -19.00 -1.71 -5.10
N GLN A 89 -18.59 -1.41 -6.34
CA GLN A 89 -19.24 -0.41 -7.18
C GLN A 89 -20.68 -0.81 -7.48
N ALA A 90 -20.90 -2.04 -7.96
CA ALA A 90 -22.24 -2.58 -8.23
C ALA A 90 -23.15 -2.59 -6.99
N MET A 91 -22.61 -2.87 -5.81
CA MET A 91 -23.36 -2.83 -4.54
C MET A 91 -23.62 -1.41 -4.02
N SER A 92 -22.82 -0.43 -4.45
CA SER A 92 -23.00 0.98 -4.11
C SER A 92 -24.05 1.64 -5.01
N GLU A 93 -24.25 1.12 -6.21
CA GLU A 93 -25.31 1.53 -7.12
C GLU A 93 -26.67 1.02 -6.63
N ARG A 94 -27.62 1.95 -6.49
CA ARG A 94 -28.95 1.63 -5.98
C ARG A 94 -29.69 0.78 -7.01
N ASP A 95 -30.28 -0.33 -6.55
CA ASP A 95 -31.16 -1.22 -7.32
C ASP A 95 -30.49 -1.95 -8.51
N LEU A 96 -29.18 -1.78 -8.75
CA LEU A 96 -28.49 -2.39 -9.91
C LEU A 96 -28.52 -3.93 -9.88
N ILE A 97 -28.35 -4.52 -8.70
CA ILE A 97 -28.44 -5.98 -8.52
C ILE A 97 -29.88 -6.47 -8.75
N GLU A 98 -30.87 -5.71 -8.28
CA GLU A 98 -32.29 -6.02 -8.48
C GLU A 98 -32.67 -5.91 -9.96
N GLU A 99 -32.14 -4.91 -10.67
CA GLU A 99 -32.33 -4.72 -12.11
C GLU A 99 -31.72 -5.88 -12.91
N ILE A 100 -30.51 -6.34 -12.56
CA ILE A 100 -29.89 -7.52 -13.21
C ILE A 100 -30.75 -8.77 -12.99
N LEU A 101 -31.20 -9.01 -11.75
CA LEU A 101 -32.06 -10.16 -11.45
C LEU A 101 -33.40 -10.07 -12.20
N GLN A 102 -33.96 -8.88 -12.35
CA GLN A 102 -35.20 -8.65 -13.08
C GLN A 102 -35.03 -8.84 -14.60
N ASP A 103 -33.91 -8.41 -15.16
CA ASP A 103 -33.56 -8.62 -16.57
C ASP A 103 -33.37 -10.10 -16.88
N GLU A 104 -32.70 -10.84 -15.99
CA GLU A 104 -32.54 -12.29 -16.12
C GLU A 104 -33.88 -13.02 -15.95
N ALA A 105 -34.74 -12.57 -15.02
CA ALA A 105 -36.08 -13.13 -14.86
C ALA A 105 -36.99 -12.89 -16.08
N SER A 106 -36.79 -11.77 -16.77
CA SER A 106 -37.54 -11.41 -17.98
C SER A 106 -37.01 -12.12 -19.23
N SER A 107 -35.72 -12.43 -19.26
CA SER A 107 -35.03 -13.05 -20.41
C SER A 107 -35.00 -14.58 -20.33
N SER A 108 -35.00 -15.14 -19.12
CA SER A 108 -34.98 -16.58 -18.87
C SER A 108 -36.36 -17.23 -19.01
N ARG A 109 -36.43 -18.36 -19.74
CA ARG A 109 -37.61 -19.25 -19.74
C ARG A 109 -37.47 -20.43 -18.76
N SER A 110 -36.34 -20.54 -18.06
CA SER A 110 -36.00 -21.69 -17.21
C SER A 110 -35.92 -21.26 -15.74
N THR A 111 -36.74 -21.89 -14.90
CA THR A 111 -36.68 -21.70 -13.44
C THR A 111 -35.33 -22.11 -12.86
N TYR A 112 -34.68 -23.12 -13.45
CA TYR A 112 -33.35 -23.58 -13.03
C TYR A 112 -32.26 -22.52 -13.24
N HIS A 113 -32.35 -21.76 -14.33
CA HIS A 113 -31.35 -20.72 -14.61
C HIS A 113 -31.48 -19.54 -13.63
N LEU A 114 -32.72 -19.20 -13.24
CA LEU A 114 -32.96 -18.18 -12.23
C LEU A 114 -32.45 -18.58 -10.85
N GLU A 115 -32.52 -19.87 -10.52
CA GLU A 115 -31.99 -20.42 -9.28
C GLU A 115 -30.45 -20.32 -9.26
N GLU A 116 -29.78 -20.71 -10.36
CA GLU A 116 -28.32 -20.60 -10.49
C GLU A 116 -27.83 -19.14 -10.44
N VAL A 117 -28.56 -18.22 -11.09
CA VAL A 117 -28.28 -16.78 -11.06
C VAL A 117 -28.43 -16.24 -9.63
N SER A 118 -29.50 -16.61 -8.93
CA SER A 118 -29.73 -16.22 -7.54
C SER A 118 -28.63 -16.76 -6.61
N ASP A 119 -28.19 -18.00 -6.81
CA ASP A 119 -27.12 -18.61 -6.01
C ASP A 119 -25.77 -17.95 -6.24
N ALA A 120 -25.46 -17.56 -7.49
CA ALA A 120 -24.26 -16.81 -7.81
C ALA A 120 -24.26 -15.43 -7.15
N VAL A 121 -25.39 -14.70 -7.20
CA VAL A 121 -25.53 -13.40 -6.51
C VAL A 121 -25.40 -13.57 -4.99
N ASN A 122 -26.03 -14.57 -4.40
CA ASN A 122 -25.92 -14.87 -2.96
C ASN A 122 -24.47 -15.18 -2.55
N THR A 123 -23.74 -15.91 -3.41
CA THR A 123 -22.32 -16.22 -3.20
C THR A 123 -21.47 -14.95 -3.21
N ILE A 124 -21.70 -14.06 -4.18
CA ILE A 124 -21.02 -12.75 -4.28
C ILE A 124 -21.31 -11.90 -3.03
N ILE A 125 -22.59 -11.77 -2.63
CA ILE A 125 -22.99 -10.97 -1.47
C ILE A 125 -22.36 -11.52 -0.18
N THR A 126 -22.47 -12.84 0.05
CA THR A 126 -21.91 -13.50 1.25
C THR A 126 -20.39 -13.31 1.34
N PHE A 127 -19.70 -13.38 0.20
CA PHE A 127 -18.28 -13.09 0.12
C PHE A 127 -17.97 -11.65 0.51
N VAL A 128 -18.72 -10.67 -0.01
CA VAL A 128 -18.48 -9.25 0.30
C VAL A 128 -18.75 -8.95 1.77
N GLU A 129 -19.83 -9.46 2.33
CA GLU A 129 -20.14 -9.31 3.76
C GLU A 129 -19.00 -9.85 4.62
N SER A 130 -18.53 -11.07 4.31
CA SER A 130 -17.39 -11.69 4.99
C SER A 130 -16.10 -10.89 4.81
N PHE A 131 -15.86 -10.40 3.60
CA PHE A 131 -14.67 -9.60 3.26
C PHE A 131 -14.65 -8.27 4.02
N VAL A 132 -15.79 -7.56 4.09
CA VAL A 132 -15.93 -6.30 4.82
C VAL A 132 -15.78 -6.53 6.32
N GLU A 133 -16.40 -7.58 6.87
CA GLU A 133 -16.29 -7.93 8.28
C GLU A 133 -14.83 -8.23 8.65
N GLN A 134 -14.16 -9.11 7.89
CA GLN A 134 -12.75 -9.45 8.12
C GLN A 134 -11.84 -8.23 7.99
N THR A 135 -12.06 -7.39 6.97
CA THR A 135 -11.29 -6.15 6.77
C THR A 135 -11.45 -5.21 7.97
N SER A 136 -12.67 -5.04 8.47
CA SER A 136 -12.94 -4.22 9.66
C SER A 136 -12.29 -4.79 10.93
N GLN A 137 -12.35 -6.11 11.12
CA GLN A 137 -11.68 -6.78 12.24
C GLN A 137 -10.17 -6.57 12.18
N MET A 138 -9.55 -6.74 11.01
CA MET A 138 -8.12 -6.51 10.80
C MET A 138 -7.74 -5.04 11.01
N GLU A 139 -8.54 -4.10 10.52
CA GLU A 139 -8.33 -2.67 10.75
C GLU A 139 -8.35 -2.32 12.24
N ASN A 140 -9.26 -2.91 13.01
CA ASN A 140 -9.31 -2.73 14.45
C ASN A 140 -8.07 -3.28 15.17
N VAL A 141 -7.54 -4.42 14.72
CA VAL A 141 -6.26 -4.97 15.21
C VAL A 141 -5.13 -3.99 14.91
N TYR A 142 -5.06 -3.48 13.68
CA TYR A 142 -4.02 -2.53 13.26
C TYR A 142 -4.07 -1.21 14.01
N LYS A 143 -5.27 -0.64 14.22
CA LYS A 143 -5.46 0.56 15.04
C LYS A 143 -5.02 0.35 16.49
N LYS A 144 -5.31 -0.82 17.08
CA LYS A 144 -4.85 -1.15 18.44
C LYS A 144 -3.33 -1.28 18.52
N LEU A 145 -2.72 -1.95 17.54
CA LEU A 145 -1.26 -2.09 17.45
C LEU A 145 -0.58 -0.73 17.29
N LEU A 146 -1.06 0.10 16.37
CA LEU A 146 -0.60 1.48 16.16
C LEU A 146 -0.74 2.31 17.46
N GLY A 147 -1.88 2.18 18.15
CA GLY A 147 -2.11 2.81 19.44
C GLY A 147 -1.15 2.36 20.53
N LYS A 148 -0.77 1.07 20.57
CA LYS A 148 0.26 0.54 21.47
C LYS A 148 1.63 1.15 21.16
N ILE A 149 2.00 1.18 19.88
CA ILE A 149 3.25 1.78 19.40
C ILE A 149 3.31 3.27 19.75
N PHE A 150 2.24 4.04 19.51
CA PHE A 150 2.18 5.46 19.86
C PHE A 150 2.33 5.73 21.35
N LYS A 151 1.71 4.89 22.20
CA LYS A 151 1.84 5.03 23.66
C LYS A 151 3.27 4.79 24.15
N LEU A 152 4.05 4.00 23.43
CA LEU A 152 5.45 3.70 23.77
C LEU A 152 6.42 4.75 23.22
N ILE A 153 6.18 5.23 22.00
CA ILE A 153 7.04 6.23 21.34
C ILE A 153 6.77 7.65 21.85
N THR A 154 5.56 7.93 22.34
CA THR A 154 5.26 9.23 22.94
C THR A 154 5.74 9.23 24.39
N PRO A 155 6.65 10.13 24.81
CA PRO A 155 7.08 10.19 26.19
C PRO A 155 5.87 10.42 27.08
N ALA A 156 5.66 9.54 28.06
CA ALA A 156 4.66 9.76 29.09
C ALA A 156 4.91 11.14 29.70
N LYS A 157 3.89 11.98 29.76
CA LYS A 157 3.91 13.33 30.37
C LYS A 157 4.24 13.35 31.88
N ASN A 158 4.84 12.29 32.43
CA ASN A 158 5.24 12.18 33.82
C ASN A 158 6.76 12.11 33.93
N ASN A 159 7.40 13.26 33.84
CA ASN A 159 8.27 13.81 34.89
C ASN A 159 9.15 14.92 34.31
N GLN A 160 8.88 16.13 34.79
CA GLN A 160 9.81 17.24 35.00
C GLN A 160 11.18 17.15 34.33
N MET A 161 11.39 17.93 33.27
CA MET A 161 12.42 18.97 33.26
C MET A 161 12.25 19.83 32.01
N GLU A 162 12.07 21.13 32.24
CA GLU A 162 12.28 22.18 31.25
C GLU A 162 13.73 22.09 30.76
N SER A 163 13.94 21.67 29.52
CA SER A 163 15.16 21.98 28.79
C SER A 163 14.86 22.02 27.30
N GLU A 164 15.05 23.20 26.71
CA GLU A 164 14.77 23.57 25.31
C GLU A 164 15.77 22.97 24.29
N THR A 165 16.34 21.82 24.59
CA THR A 165 17.21 21.04 23.70
C THR A 165 16.90 19.59 24.06
N VAL A 166 16.37 18.71 23.20
CA VAL A 166 17.04 18.06 22.08
C VAL A 166 15.97 17.22 21.32
N PRO A 167 15.79 17.34 20.00
CA PRO A 167 14.87 16.48 19.22
C PRO A 167 15.42 15.06 18.96
N ASP A 168 16.73 14.86 19.07
CA ASP A 168 17.44 13.63 18.65
C ASP A 168 17.32 12.47 19.65
N LEU A 169 17.35 12.74 20.96
CA LEU A 169 17.30 11.73 22.03
C LEU A 169 15.95 10.99 22.11
N THR A 170 14.89 11.56 21.54
CA THR A 170 13.57 10.90 21.50
C THR A 170 13.44 9.84 20.42
N MET A 171 14.26 9.87 19.35
CA MET A 171 14.18 8.85 18.30
C MET A 171 14.89 7.54 18.66
N GLU A 172 16.03 7.61 19.33
CA GLU A 172 16.81 6.41 19.70
C GLU A 172 16.11 5.58 20.79
N LEU A 173 15.49 6.25 21.78
CA LEU A 173 14.64 5.60 22.79
C LEU A 173 13.34 5.04 22.19
N ALA A 174 12.74 5.76 21.23
CA ALA A 174 11.58 5.29 20.49
C ALA A 174 11.88 4.04 19.64
N GLN A 175 13.08 3.95 19.06
CA GLN A 175 13.53 2.78 18.29
C GLN A 175 13.70 1.55 19.19
N SER A 176 14.31 1.69 20.38
CA SER A 176 14.48 0.55 21.28
C SER A 176 13.16 -0.01 21.81
N GLU A 177 12.15 0.84 22.07
CA GLU A 177 10.83 0.39 22.51
C GLU A 177 10.01 -0.18 21.35
N LEU A 178 10.15 0.39 20.16
CA LEU A 178 9.57 -0.15 18.93
C LEU A 178 10.12 -1.55 18.62
N ASP A 179 11.42 -1.77 18.80
CA ASP A 179 12.08 -3.07 18.60
C ASP A 179 11.53 -4.16 19.51
N LYS A 180 11.18 -3.83 20.75
CA LYS A 180 10.54 -4.76 21.67
C LYS A 180 9.16 -5.17 21.19
N VAL A 181 8.35 -4.21 20.74
CA VAL A 181 7.00 -4.51 20.20
C VAL A 181 7.11 -5.35 18.93
N LEU A 182 8.08 -5.05 18.05
CA LEU A 182 8.33 -5.82 16.84
C LEU A 182 8.71 -7.28 17.13
N ALA A 183 9.49 -7.50 18.19
CA ALA A 183 9.83 -8.84 18.64
C ALA A 183 8.65 -9.57 19.30
N GLU A 184 7.86 -8.87 20.12
CA GLU A 184 6.73 -9.44 20.87
C GLU A 184 5.50 -9.75 20.01
N GLU A 185 5.20 -8.89 19.02
CA GLU A 185 3.98 -8.97 18.20
C GLU A 185 4.28 -9.29 16.73
N LYS A 186 5.35 -10.06 16.46
CA LYS A 186 5.84 -10.38 15.11
C LYS A 186 4.76 -10.81 14.12
N GLU A 187 3.80 -11.62 14.55
CA GLU A 187 2.70 -12.13 13.71
C GLU A 187 1.67 -11.05 13.34
N ALA A 188 1.57 -9.96 14.11
CA ALA A 188 0.67 -8.85 13.83
C ALA A 188 1.25 -7.88 12.78
N PHE A 189 2.57 -7.91 12.57
CA PHE A 189 3.25 -7.17 11.51
C PHE A 189 3.15 -7.94 10.20
N THR A 190 2.12 -7.63 9.43
CA THR A 190 1.86 -8.25 8.13
C THR A 190 2.00 -7.21 7.01
N PRO A 191 2.09 -7.63 5.74
CA PRO A 191 1.94 -6.71 4.61
C PRO A 191 0.63 -5.89 4.67
N GLY A 192 -0.43 -6.45 5.28
CA GLY A 192 -1.68 -5.73 5.51
C GLY A 192 -1.54 -4.58 6.52
N PHE A 193 -0.74 -4.76 7.57
CA PHE A 193 -0.43 -3.69 8.53
C PHE A 193 0.38 -2.56 7.89
N LEU A 194 1.34 -2.89 7.02
CA LEU A 194 2.08 -1.87 6.24
C LEU A 194 1.15 -1.06 5.33
N ARG A 195 0.20 -1.69 4.64
CA ARG A 195 -0.80 -0.97 3.82
C ARG A 195 -1.66 -0.02 4.64
N HIS A 196 -2.05 -0.45 5.85
CA HIS A 196 -2.78 0.42 6.76
C HIS A 196 -1.94 1.65 7.16
N LEU A 197 -0.66 1.43 7.45
CA LEU A 197 0.27 2.50 7.82
C LEU A 197 0.57 3.47 6.66
N GLU A 198 0.71 2.95 5.44
CA GLU A 198 0.81 3.74 4.20
C GLU A 198 -0.41 4.63 4.02
N GLY A 199 -1.62 4.06 4.11
CA GLY A 199 -2.86 4.81 3.99
C GLY A 199 -2.97 5.94 5.03
N GLU A 200 -2.53 5.72 6.27
CA GLU A 200 -2.50 6.75 7.30
C GLU A 200 -1.46 7.85 7.00
N CYS A 201 -0.28 7.48 6.47
CA CYS A 201 0.73 8.44 6.02
C CYS A 201 0.22 9.31 4.86
N GLU A 202 -0.40 8.70 3.85
CA GLU A 202 -0.98 9.40 2.69
C GLU A 202 -2.13 10.31 3.10
N ARG A 203 -3.02 9.84 3.99
CA ARG A 203 -4.13 10.63 4.53
C ARG A 203 -3.66 11.89 5.24
N ILE A 204 -2.56 11.81 5.99
CA ILE A 204 -1.98 12.97 6.67
C ILE A 204 -1.23 13.87 5.68
N GLY A 205 -0.42 13.28 4.80
CA GLY A 205 0.40 14.01 3.82
C GLY A 205 -0.41 14.76 2.76
N SER A 206 -1.58 14.24 2.38
CA SER A 206 -2.49 14.87 1.42
C SER A 206 -3.43 15.93 2.02
N SER A 207 -3.35 16.17 3.34
CA SER A 207 -4.20 17.15 4.01
C SER A 207 -3.89 18.58 3.55
N LYS A 208 -4.92 19.34 3.16
CA LYS A 208 -4.81 20.75 2.73
C LYS A 208 -4.28 21.69 3.83
N SER A 209 -4.36 21.28 5.09
CA SER A 209 -3.77 21.99 6.23
C SER A 209 -2.95 21.02 7.08
N VAL A 210 -1.66 20.97 6.81
CA VAL A 210 -0.72 20.21 7.63
C VAL A 210 -0.31 21.09 8.81
N THR A 211 -0.64 20.67 10.04
CA THR A 211 -0.19 21.35 11.26
C THR A 211 1.19 20.82 11.69
N PRO A 212 1.95 21.54 12.53
CA PRO A 212 3.19 21.03 13.10
C PRO A 212 3.03 19.68 13.81
N GLU A 213 1.89 19.48 14.48
CA GLU A 213 1.55 18.22 15.15
C GLU A 213 1.29 17.09 14.14
N SER A 214 0.63 17.36 13.01
CA SER A 214 0.42 16.36 11.97
C SER A 214 1.72 16.02 11.23
N MET A 215 2.64 16.97 11.06
CA MET A 215 3.99 16.69 10.54
C MET A 215 4.78 15.78 11.49
N ARG A 216 4.72 16.06 12.80
CA ARG A 216 5.38 15.23 13.80
C ARG A 216 4.78 13.81 13.84
N LEU A 217 3.46 13.70 13.72
CA LEU A 217 2.77 12.42 13.63
C LEU A 217 3.21 11.64 12.38
N LEU A 218 3.27 12.30 11.23
CA LEU A 218 3.74 11.71 9.97
C LEU A 218 5.19 11.22 10.07
N GLN A 219 6.08 11.99 10.70
CA GLN A 219 7.46 11.58 10.94
C GLN A 219 7.54 10.30 11.80
N ILE A 220 6.75 10.23 12.87
CA ILE A 220 6.68 9.04 13.72
C ILE A 220 6.16 7.83 12.94
N LEU A 221 5.07 7.99 12.17
CA LEU A 221 4.50 6.93 11.34
C LEU A 221 5.53 6.39 10.34
N ARG A 222 6.33 7.26 9.73
CA ARG A 222 7.39 6.84 8.79
C ARG A 222 8.53 6.07 9.46
N VAL A 223 8.90 6.41 10.70
CA VAL A 223 9.88 5.61 11.45
C VAL A 223 9.32 4.23 11.75
N ILE A 224 8.06 4.15 12.19
CA ILE A 224 7.37 2.87 12.42
C ILE A 224 7.37 2.06 11.12
N GLN A 225 7.05 2.69 9.99
CA GLN A 225 6.98 2.05 8.68
C GLN A 225 8.30 1.44 8.25
N THR A 226 9.38 2.21 8.32
CA THR A 226 10.74 1.73 8.01
C THR A 226 11.08 0.52 8.87
N ARG A 227 10.78 0.57 10.17
CA ARG A 227 11.19 -0.50 11.08
C ARG A 227 10.37 -1.77 10.92
N VAL A 228 9.07 -1.65 10.64
CA VAL A 228 8.21 -2.79 10.29
C VAL A 228 8.67 -3.42 8.98
N LEU A 229 9.06 -2.61 8.00
CA LEU A 229 9.59 -3.08 6.71
C LEU A 229 10.90 -3.84 6.89
N GLU A 230 11.80 -3.35 7.74
CA GLU A 230 13.02 -4.07 8.11
C GLU A 230 12.71 -5.40 8.82
N GLU A 231 11.77 -5.44 9.77
CA GLU A 231 11.38 -6.67 10.47
C GLU A 231 10.76 -7.70 9.51
N LEU A 232 9.89 -7.27 8.59
CA LEU A 232 9.36 -8.11 7.52
C LEU A 232 10.47 -8.56 6.56
N GLY A 233 11.46 -7.71 6.32
CA GLY A 233 12.63 -7.96 5.48
C GLY A 233 13.65 -8.93 6.08
N LYS A 234 13.69 -9.10 7.40
CA LYS A 234 14.61 -10.05 8.09
C LYS A 234 14.44 -11.51 7.63
N GLY A 235 13.31 -11.85 7.00
CA GLY A 235 13.08 -13.17 6.39
C GLY A 235 13.39 -13.29 4.89
N ILE A 236 13.67 -12.17 4.20
CA ILE A 236 13.73 -12.09 2.73
C ILE A 236 15.17 -11.90 2.21
N GLY A 237 16.10 -11.48 3.07
CA GLY A 237 17.51 -11.26 2.72
C GLY A 237 17.88 -9.78 2.62
N GLU A 238 19.15 -9.44 2.85
CA GLU A 238 19.64 -8.06 2.85
C GLU A 238 19.56 -7.42 1.45
N GLY A 239 19.62 -8.23 0.39
CA GLY A 239 19.44 -7.81 -0.99
C GLY A 239 18.05 -7.26 -1.26
N ALA A 240 17.01 -7.87 -0.69
CA ALA A 240 15.64 -7.41 -0.89
C ALA A 240 15.37 -6.07 -0.21
N ILE A 241 15.97 -5.86 0.98
CA ILE A 241 15.91 -4.57 1.68
C ILE A 241 16.61 -3.48 0.86
N MET A 242 17.83 -3.74 0.38
CA MET A 242 18.57 -2.77 -0.42
C MET A 242 17.87 -2.48 -1.75
N LEU A 243 17.34 -3.50 -2.43
CA LEU A 243 16.59 -3.29 -3.67
C LEU A 243 15.36 -2.39 -3.43
N GLY A 244 14.65 -2.61 -2.32
CA GLY A 244 13.57 -1.72 -1.91
C GLY A 244 14.01 -0.27 -1.70
N GLN A 245 15.14 -0.05 -1.02
CA GLN A 245 15.72 1.28 -0.81
C GLN A 245 16.10 1.94 -2.14
N LEU A 246 16.73 1.19 -3.06
CA LEU A 246 17.17 1.69 -4.36
C LEU A 246 16.00 2.16 -5.23
N LEU A 247 14.93 1.39 -5.29
CA LEU A 247 13.71 1.76 -6.02
C LEU A 247 13.01 2.99 -5.45
N GLY A 248 13.39 3.37 -4.25
CA GLY A 248 12.94 4.54 -3.56
C GLY A 248 13.53 5.87 -4.01
N TYR A 249 14.70 5.87 -4.65
CA TYR A 249 15.34 7.09 -5.14
C TYR A 249 14.73 7.51 -6.48
N ASP A 250 14.28 8.76 -6.59
CA ASP A 250 13.75 9.31 -7.84
C ASP A 250 14.86 9.55 -8.89
N SER A 251 16.04 9.93 -8.42
CA SER A 251 17.20 10.18 -9.26
C SER A 251 17.92 8.88 -9.60
N LYS A 252 17.97 8.56 -10.90
CA LYS A 252 18.81 7.46 -11.42
C LYS A 252 20.26 7.57 -10.96
N ALA A 253 20.81 8.78 -10.94
CA ALA A 253 22.20 9.00 -10.56
C ALA A 253 22.45 8.65 -9.08
N GLU A 254 21.54 9.06 -8.19
CA GLU A 254 21.64 8.75 -6.75
C GLU A 254 21.44 7.26 -6.50
N ARG A 255 20.42 6.66 -7.13
CA ARG A 255 20.15 5.22 -7.06
C ARG A 255 21.38 4.40 -7.43
N LEU A 256 21.97 4.67 -8.60
CA LEU A 256 23.12 3.93 -9.08
C LEU A 256 24.38 4.19 -8.26
N ALA A 257 24.53 5.39 -7.67
CA ALA A 257 25.63 5.68 -6.75
C ALA A 257 25.53 4.89 -5.44
N VAL A 258 24.32 4.80 -4.85
CA VAL A 258 24.06 4.01 -3.65
C VAL A 258 24.23 2.52 -3.91
N LEU A 259 23.76 2.04 -5.07
CA LEU A 259 23.99 0.66 -5.52
C LEU A 259 25.49 0.35 -5.63
N GLU A 260 26.26 1.21 -6.30
CA GLU A 260 27.70 1.02 -6.46
C GLU A 260 28.43 0.97 -5.10
N ALA A 261 28.05 1.84 -4.17
CA ALA A 261 28.59 1.83 -2.81
C ALA A 261 28.25 0.53 -2.08
N GLY A 262 26.98 0.07 -2.18
CA GLY A 262 26.53 -1.20 -1.60
C GLY A 262 27.29 -2.41 -2.15
N LEU A 263 27.44 -2.49 -3.48
CA LEU A 263 28.19 -3.54 -4.16
C LEU A 263 29.67 -3.53 -3.77
N THR A 264 30.28 -2.34 -3.67
CA THR A 264 31.69 -2.21 -3.29
C THR A 264 31.95 -2.65 -1.85
N VAL A 265 31.05 -2.32 -0.92
CA VAL A 265 31.21 -2.65 0.50
C VAL A 265 30.92 -4.11 0.78
N ARG A 266 29.88 -4.68 0.15
CA ARG A 266 29.39 -6.03 0.46
C ARG A 266 29.92 -7.11 -0.50
N GLY A 267 30.50 -6.71 -1.62
CA GLY A 267 31.20 -7.59 -2.54
C GLY A 267 30.30 -8.50 -3.39
N VAL A 268 30.92 -9.54 -3.94
CA VAL A 268 30.33 -10.39 -4.99
C VAL A 268 29.15 -11.23 -4.48
N GLU A 269 29.20 -11.73 -3.25
CA GLU A 269 28.10 -12.53 -2.68
C GLU A 269 26.79 -11.74 -2.64
N PHE A 270 26.88 -10.47 -2.23
CA PHE A 270 25.75 -9.55 -2.22
C PHE A 270 25.27 -9.19 -3.64
N ALA A 271 26.19 -9.04 -4.58
CA ALA A 271 25.85 -8.80 -5.99
C ALA A 271 25.06 -9.98 -6.59
N VAL A 272 25.45 -11.22 -6.27
CA VAL A 272 24.74 -12.43 -6.71
C VAL A 272 23.32 -12.48 -6.13
N GLU A 273 23.15 -12.19 -4.83
CA GLU A 273 21.84 -12.12 -4.19
C GLU A 273 20.94 -11.07 -4.87
N LEU A 274 21.44 -9.85 -5.04
CA LEU A 274 20.71 -8.77 -5.70
C LEU A 274 20.34 -9.12 -7.15
N SER A 275 21.25 -9.73 -7.92
CA SER A 275 21.01 -10.15 -9.30
C SER A 275 19.90 -11.20 -9.40
N ALA A 276 19.86 -12.15 -8.47
CA ALA A 276 18.79 -13.15 -8.40
C ALA A 276 17.42 -12.48 -8.14
N LEU A 277 17.39 -11.49 -7.23
CA LEU A 277 16.18 -10.77 -6.88
C LEU A 277 15.67 -9.87 -8.01
N THR A 278 16.56 -9.15 -8.70
CA THR A 278 16.18 -8.33 -9.85
C THR A 278 15.71 -9.19 -11.02
N SER A 279 16.37 -10.32 -11.27
CA SER A 279 15.93 -11.30 -12.28
C SER A 279 14.54 -11.86 -11.97
N GLU A 280 14.30 -12.30 -10.73
CA GLU A 280 12.98 -12.78 -10.31
C GLU A 280 11.90 -11.70 -10.46
N ALA A 281 12.20 -10.46 -10.09
CA ALA A 281 11.28 -9.34 -10.22
C ALA A 281 10.92 -9.04 -11.70
N LEU A 282 11.93 -9.00 -12.58
CA LEU A 282 11.74 -8.74 -14.02
C LEU A 282 10.92 -9.85 -14.69
N ASP A 283 11.18 -11.12 -14.36
CA ASP A 283 10.36 -12.22 -14.84
C ASP A 283 8.93 -12.15 -14.32
N GLY A 284 8.78 -11.78 -13.05
CA GLY A 284 7.50 -11.54 -12.42
C GLY A 284 6.67 -10.46 -13.11
N PHE A 285 7.28 -9.35 -13.53
CA PHE A 285 6.57 -8.28 -14.23
C PHE A 285 5.94 -8.72 -15.54
N LYS A 286 6.54 -9.69 -16.24
CA LYS A 286 5.98 -10.26 -17.48
C LYS A 286 4.64 -10.96 -17.27
N SER A 287 4.37 -11.42 -16.05
CA SER A 287 3.14 -12.16 -15.70
C SER A 287 1.97 -11.26 -15.28
N VAL A 288 2.19 -9.94 -15.14
CA VAL A 288 1.20 -8.98 -14.62
C VAL A 288 0.80 -7.98 -15.72
N LYS A 289 -0.50 -7.76 -15.92
CA LYS A 289 -1.01 -6.93 -17.03
C LYS A 289 -0.79 -5.42 -16.88
N ASN A 290 -0.64 -4.90 -15.66
CA ASN A 290 -0.60 -3.46 -15.37
C ASN A 290 0.58 -3.10 -14.45
N VAL A 291 1.81 -3.36 -14.91
CA VAL A 291 3.02 -2.95 -14.16
C VAL A 291 3.43 -1.55 -14.58
N ASP A 292 3.80 -0.71 -13.61
CA ASP A 292 4.36 0.63 -13.86
C ASP A 292 5.65 0.53 -14.73
N PRO A 293 5.67 1.11 -15.94
CA PRO A 293 6.86 1.11 -16.79
C PRO A 293 8.08 1.79 -16.13
N GLY A 294 7.85 2.77 -15.25
CA GLY A 294 8.91 3.44 -14.51
C GLY A 294 9.61 2.51 -13.53
N LEU A 295 8.84 1.65 -12.86
CA LEU A 295 9.38 0.61 -11.99
C LEU A 295 10.18 -0.43 -12.78
N VAL A 296 9.63 -0.94 -13.89
CA VAL A 296 10.31 -1.94 -14.73
C VAL A 296 11.68 -1.42 -15.15
N LYS A 297 11.70 -0.21 -15.72
CA LYS A 297 12.95 0.45 -16.14
C LYS A 297 13.93 0.63 -14.98
N SER A 298 13.43 0.97 -13.79
CA SER A 298 14.26 1.15 -12.60
C SER A 298 14.93 -0.15 -12.17
N VAL A 299 14.22 -1.28 -12.24
CA VAL A 299 14.78 -2.60 -11.92
C VAL A 299 15.76 -3.06 -13.01
N GLU A 300 15.46 -2.82 -14.29
CA GLU A 300 16.37 -3.12 -15.42
C GLU A 300 17.71 -2.37 -15.27
N GLU A 301 17.68 -1.09 -14.91
CA GLU A 301 18.90 -0.28 -14.72
C GLU A 301 19.74 -0.76 -13.52
N ILE A 302 19.10 -1.26 -12.47
CA ILE A 302 19.80 -1.87 -11.32
C ILE A 302 20.43 -3.19 -11.75
N ASP A 303 19.67 -4.05 -12.44
CA ASP A 303 20.12 -5.37 -12.92
C ASP A 303 21.33 -5.26 -13.84
N GLU A 304 21.28 -4.34 -14.82
CA GLU A 304 22.38 -4.06 -15.74
C GLU A 304 23.64 -3.64 -14.98
N ARG A 305 23.50 -2.76 -13.97
CA ARG A 305 24.65 -2.29 -13.19
C ARG A 305 25.26 -3.39 -12.33
N ILE A 306 24.44 -4.27 -11.75
CA ILE A 306 24.93 -5.44 -11.00
C ILE A 306 25.70 -6.37 -11.93
N GLY A 307 25.19 -6.62 -13.14
CA GLY A 307 25.88 -7.41 -14.17
C GLY A 307 27.26 -6.87 -14.49
N LEU A 308 27.38 -5.56 -14.73
CA LEU A 308 28.68 -4.90 -14.97
C LEU A 308 29.66 -5.03 -13.80
N PHE A 309 29.16 -4.94 -12.57
CA PHE A 309 29.99 -5.15 -11.38
C PHE A 309 30.48 -6.60 -11.31
N MET A 310 29.61 -7.58 -11.56
CA MET A 310 29.98 -9.00 -11.55
C MET A 310 31.00 -9.35 -12.64
N GLU A 311 30.81 -8.86 -13.86
CA GLU A 311 31.77 -9.06 -14.96
C GLU A 311 33.15 -8.50 -14.62
N LYS A 312 33.21 -7.32 -13.99
CA LYS A 312 34.46 -6.69 -13.58
C LYS A 312 35.21 -7.47 -12.49
N ASN A 313 34.48 -8.16 -11.61
CA ASN A 313 35.04 -8.88 -10.47
C ASN A 313 35.18 -10.41 -10.70
N GLN A 314 34.69 -10.97 -11.82
CA GLN A 314 34.93 -12.36 -12.21
C GLN A 314 36.36 -12.62 -12.72
N PHE A 315 37.14 -11.57 -13.00
CA PHE A 315 38.52 -11.66 -13.50
C PHE A 315 39.59 -11.20 -12.49
N GLN A 316 39.24 -11.09 -11.20
CA GLN A 316 40.18 -10.84 -10.09
C GLN A 316 40.30 -12.07 -9.20
#